data_AF-A0A0Q9J8P7-F1
#
_entry.id   AF-A0A0Q9J8P7-F1
#
_cell.length_a   1.000
_cell.length_b   1.000
_cell.length_c   1.000
_cell.angle_alpha   90.00
_cell.angle_beta   90.00
_cell.angle_gamma   90.00
#
_symmetry.space_group_name_H-M   'P 1'
#
loop_
_entity.id
_entity.type
_entity.pdbx_description
1 polymer ?
#
loop_
_entity_poly.entity_id
_entity_poly.type
_entity_poly.pdbx_seq_one_letter_code
_entity_poly.pdbx_strand_id
1 'polypeptide(L)'
;MINRRAIGAALLLAGGIALFSAAPAYAIPPTPTPIPTPSAPPEEGVCDELDSGKIDVSDKVTSLEISAPDGYVITEYCVKAGSVIHGDGPQYVTVDPPTQTVVIQHESGKDISHYSFSFELAPTTPPTTPPASTPPATTPPATTPAGTTTPTGGGTGLAETGFDGAWLLFAGLGAIAIGSLVVGERLAVRRRRGV
;
A
#
# COMPACT_ATOMS: atom_id res chain seq x y z
N MET A 1 -2.61 11.84 -51.70
CA MET A 1 -1.67 10.71 -51.57
C MET A 1 -2.43 9.54 -50.98
N ILE A 2 -2.66 8.49 -51.78
CA ILE A 2 -3.53 7.35 -51.46
C ILE A 2 -2.60 6.15 -51.27
N ASN A 3 -2.57 5.56 -50.07
CA ASN A 3 -1.90 4.28 -49.84
C ASN A 3 -2.94 3.18 -49.60
N ARG A 4 -3.30 2.51 -50.69
CA ARG A 4 -3.93 1.19 -50.70
C ARG A 4 -2.81 0.14 -50.63
N ARG A 5 -2.78 -0.69 -49.59
CA ARG A 5 -2.08 -1.97 -49.64
C ARG A 5 -3.03 -3.07 -49.17
N ALA A 6 -3.49 -3.82 -50.16
CA ALA A 6 -4.22 -5.07 -50.02
C ALA A 6 -3.26 -6.25 -50.23
N ILE A 7 -3.80 -7.46 -50.01
CA ILE A 7 -3.25 -8.79 -50.34
C ILE A 7 -2.28 -9.30 -49.26
N GLY A 8 -2.43 -10.46 -48.62
CA GLY A 8 -3.30 -11.63 -48.85
C GLY A 8 -2.49 -12.89 -48.46
N ALA A 9 -3.16 -13.96 -48.00
CA ALA A 9 -2.84 -15.38 -48.25
C ALA A 9 -3.44 -16.28 -47.17
N ALA A 10 -4.37 -17.13 -47.60
CA ALA A 10 -4.82 -18.32 -46.90
C ALA A 10 -3.74 -19.42 -46.98
N LEU A 11 -3.66 -20.28 -45.96
CA LEU A 11 -3.11 -21.63 -46.14
C LEU A 11 -3.91 -22.65 -45.29
N LEU A 12 -4.49 -23.60 -46.00
CA LEU A 12 -5.14 -24.84 -45.55
C LEU A 12 -4.08 -25.91 -45.23
N LEU A 13 -4.59 -27.05 -44.71
CA LEU A 13 -3.99 -28.39 -44.49
C LEU A 13 -3.52 -28.68 -43.06
N ALA A 14 -3.68 -29.87 -42.48
CA ALA A 14 -4.47 -31.08 -42.78
C ALA A 14 -4.19 -32.08 -41.64
N GLY A 15 -5.16 -32.94 -41.33
CA GLY A 15 -4.88 -34.34 -40.95
C GLY A 15 -4.67 -34.66 -39.46
N GLY A 16 -5.46 -35.62 -38.96
CA GLY A 16 -5.19 -36.28 -37.68
C GLY A 16 -6.42 -36.93 -37.05
N ILE A 17 -7.01 -37.94 -37.69
CA ILE A 17 -8.05 -38.77 -37.07
C ILE A 17 -7.36 -39.84 -36.22
N ALA A 18 -7.53 -39.78 -34.90
CA ALA A 18 -7.22 -40.87 -33.99
C ALA A 18 -8.54 -41.41 -33.41
N LEU A 19 -8.93 -42.62 -33.83
CA LEU A 19 -10.07 -43.34 -33.26
C LEU A 19 -9.63 -44.01 -31.95
N PHE A 20 -9.83 -43.33 -30.83
CA PHE A 20 -9.76 -43.95 -29.51
C PHE A 20 -11.15 -44.46 -29.11
N SER A 21 -11.28 -45.78 -29.05
CA SER A 21 -12.45 -46.46 -28.51
C SER A 21 -12.39 -46.41 -26.98
N ALA A 22 -13.12 -45.48 -26.38
CA ALA A 22 -13.30 -45.36 -24.93
C ALA A 22 -14.72 -45.81 -24.56
N ALA A 23 -14.83 -46.71 -23.59
CA ALA A 23 -16.10 -47.11 -22.98
C ALA A 23 -16.91 -45.89 -22.51
N PRO A 24 -18.26 -45.97 -22.48
CA PRO A 24 -19.10 -44.87 -22.03
C PRO A 24 -18.97 -44.73 -20.51
N ALA A 25 -17.96 -43.99 -20.06
CA ALA A 25 -18.07 -43.30 -18.80
C ALA A 25 -19.22 -42.30 -19.00
N TYR A 26 -20.29 -42.45 -18.23
CA TYR A 26 -21.28 -41.38 -18.08
C TYR A 26 -20.55 -40.19 -17.46
N ALA A 27 -20.00 -39.35 -18.33
CA ALA A 27 -19.45 -38.07 -17.99
C ALA A 27 -20.62 -37.26 -17.45
N ILE A 28 -20.54 -36.93 -16.16
CA ILE A 28 -21.23 -35.76 -15.62
C ILE A 28 -20.95 -34.64 -16.64
N PRO A 29 -21.98 -34.05 -17.28
CA PRO A 29 -21.74 -33.00 -18.25
C PRO A 29 -20.84 -31.98 -17.57
N PRO A 30 -19.68 -31.61 -18.16
CA PRO A 30 -18.84 -30.61 -17.56
C PRO A 30 -19.74 -29.41 -17.30
N THR A 31 -19.84 -28.99 -16.04
CA THR A 31 -20.44 -27.71 -15.70
C THR A 31 -19.86 -26.73 -16.71
N PRO A 32 -20.67 -26.08 -17.55
CA PRO A 32 -20.14 -25.18 -18.56
C PRO A 32 -19.24 -24.21 -17.83
N THR A 33 -17.93 -24.31 -18.06
CA THR A 33 -16.98 -23.35 -17.54
C THR A 33 -17.54 -22.01 -18.02
N PRO A 34 -17.87 -21.07 -17.12
CA PRO A 34 -18.42 -19.80 -17.54
C PRO A 34 -17.46 -19.25 -18.59
N ILE A 35 -17.94 -19.17 -19.84
CA ILE A 35 -17.20 -18.51 -20.90
C ILE A 35 -16.95 -17.14 -20.31
N PRO A 36 -15.69 -16.68 -20.17
CA PRO A 36 -15.43 -15.35 -19.67
C PRO A 36 -16.20 -14.42 -20.59
N THR A 37 -17.28 -13.84 -20.07
CA THR A 37 -18.03 -12.80 -20.74
C THR A 37 -16.97 -11.80 -21.16
N PRO A 38 -16.83 -11.45 -22.45
CA PRO A 38 -15.87 -10.46 -22.87
C PRO A 38 -16.09 -9.25 -21.98
N SER A 39 -15.09 -8.97 -21.13
CA SER A 39 -15.11 -7.82 -20.23
C SER A 39 -15.48 -6.64 -21.10
N ALA A 40 -16.58 -5.95 -20.78
CA ALA A 40 -16.96 -4.74 -21.47
C ALA A 40 -15.71 -3.87 -21.67
N PRO A 41 -15.54 -3.20 -22.83
CA PRO A 41 -14.41 -2.28 -23.03
C PRO A 41 -14.29 -1.42 -21.77
N PRO A 42 -13.08 -1.21 -21.21
CA PRO A 42 -12.94 -0.58 -19.90
C PRO A 42 -13.63 0.79 -19.95
N GLU A 43 -14.83 0.86 -19.37
CA GLU A 43 -15.76 1.99 -19.38
C GLU A 43 -15.13 3.16 -18.65
N GLU A 44 -14.18 3.88 -19.30
CA GLU A 44 -13.37 4.97 -18.73
C GLU A 44 -13.13 4.87 -17.21
N GLY A 45 -12.84 3.66 -16.71
CA GLY A 45 -13.21 3.21 -15.35
C GLY A 45 -13.31 4.35 -14.36
N VAL A 46 -14.52 4.70 -13.91
CA VAL A 46 -14.72 5.62 -12.80
C VAL A 46 -14.67 4.77 -11.54
N CYS A 47 -13.99 5.23 -10.47
CA CYS A 47 -14.19 4.62 -9.15
C CYS A 47 -15.68 4.45 -8.85
N ASP A 48 -16.07 3.26 -8.41
CA ASP A 48 -17.42 3.02 -7.92
C ASP A 48 -17.76 4.00 -6.81
N GLU A 49 -19.03 4.32 -6.63
CA GLU A 49 -19.43 5.35 -5.67
C GLU A 49 -19.09 4.99 -4.21
N LEU A 50 -18.94 3.69 -3.88
CA LEU A 50 -18.74 3.21 -2.50
C LEU A 50 -19.73 3.90 -1.51
N ASP A 51 -19.40 3.98 -0.23
CA ASP A 51 -20.27 4.61 0.77
C ASP A 51 -20.22 6.15 0.73
N SER A 52 -19.09 6.73 0.32
CA SER A 52 -18.88 8.18 0.27
C SER A 52 -19.52 8.87 -0.94
N GLY A 53 -19.91 8.12 -1.96
CA GLY A 53 -20.14 8.66 -3.30
C GLY A 53 -18.84 9.03 -4.02
N LYS A 54 -18.95 9.40 -5.31
CA LYS A 54 -17.84 9.96 -6.09
C LYS A 54 -17.52 11.38 -5.62
N ILE A 55 -16.27 11.61 -5.23
CA ILE A 55 -15.77 12.92 -4.82
C ILE A 55 -14.74 13.40 -5.84
N ASP A 56 -15.07 14.44 -6.59
CA ASP A 56 -14.17 15.07 -7.55
C ASP A 56 -13.16 15.99 -6.86
N VAL A 57 -11.89 15.88 -7.24
CA VAL A 57 -10.80 16.70 -6.72
C VAL A 57 -10.50 17.81 -7.73
N SER A 58 -10.71 19.06 -7.32
CA SER A 58 -10.49 20.22 -8.20
C SER A 58 -9.03 20.67 -8.24
N ASP A 59 -8.28 20.39 -7.18
CA ASP A 59 -6.88 20.78 -7.06
C ASP A 59 -5.96 19.73 -7.67
N LYS A 60 -4.88 20.19 -8.30
CA LYS A 60 -3.84 19.33 -8.89
C LYS A 60 -2.92 18.77 -7.79
N VAL A 61 -3.49 17.90 -6.95
CA VAL A 61 -2.79 17.24 -5.85
C VAL A 61 -2.55 15.77 -6.18
N THR A 62 -1.36 15.29 -5.83
CA THR A 62 -0.96 13.88 -6.03
C THR A 62 -1.18 13.03 -4.78
N SER A 63 -1.58 13.66 -3.67
CA SER A 63 -1.91 13.01 -2.41
C SER A 63 -2.93 13.85 -1.64
N LEU A 64 -3.85 13.18 -0.94
CA LEU A 64 -4.89 13.79 -0.13
C LEU A 64 -5.06 12.99 1.17
N GLU A 65 -5.25 13.68 2.29
CA GLU A 65 -5.70 13.03 3.53
C GLU A 65 -7.23 13.05 3.59
N ILE A 66 -7.83 11.88 3.77
CA ILE A 66 -9.28 11.70 3.90
C ILE A 66 -9.61 11.21 5.31
N SER A 67 -10.82 11.50 5.78
CA SER A 67 -11.30 11.13 7.11
C SER A 67 -12.70 10.53 7.05
N ALA A 68 -12.92 9.43 7.75
CA ALA A 68 -14.25 8.86 7.96
C ALA A 68 -15.08 9.76 8.90
N PRO A 69 -16.42 9.69 8.83
CA PRO A 69 -17.31 10.30 9.82
C PRO A 69 -17.03 9.83 11.25
N ASP A 70 -17.46 10.62 12.24
CA ASP A 70 -17.32 10.26 13.66
C ASP A 70 -17.97 8.90 13.97
N GLY A 71 -17.21 8.03 14.65
CA GLY A 71 -17.66 6.68 14.99
C GLY A 71 -17.47 5.64 13.87
N TYR A 72 -16.83 6.01 12.76
CA TYR A 72 -16.53 5.11 11.65
C TYR A 72 -15.01 5.02 11.37
N VAL A 73 -14.62 3.96 10.68
CA VAL A 73 -13.26 3.70 10.17
C VAL A 73 -13.34 3.38 8.68
N ILE A 74 -12.34 3.82 7.92
CA ILE A 74 -12.19 3.54 6.49
C ILE A 74 -11.68 2.10 6.34
N THR A 75 -12.36 1.30 5.53
CA THR A 75 -12.01 -0.10 5.25
C THR A 75 -11.47 -0.31 3.84
N GLU A 76 -11.87 0.54 2.90
CA GLU A 76 -11.44 0.50 1.50
C GLU A 76 -11.53 1.90 0.90
N TYR A 77 -10.65 2.22 -0.05
CA TYR A 77 -10.80 3.39 -0.90
C TYR A 77 -10.51 3.07 -2.35
N CYS A 78 -11.13 3.84 -3.25
CA CYS A 78 -10.79 3.91 -4.65
C CYS A 78 -10.23 5.28 -5.00
N VAL A 79 -9.10 5.32 -5.69
CA VAL A 79 -8.49 6.55 -6.22
C VAL A 79 -8.26 6.43 -7.72
N LYS A 80 -8.50 7.50 -8.47
CA LYS A 80 -8.20 7.57 -9.90
C LYS A 80 -7.38 8.80 -10.25
N ALA A 81 -6.36 8.63 -11.08
CA ALA A 81 -5.45 9.70 -11.49
C ALA A 81 -5.24 9.80 -13.01
N GLY A 82 -6.32 9.89 -13.79
CA GLY A 82 -6.24 10.10 -15.25
C GLY A 82 -7.16 9.18 -16.04
N SER A 83 -6.69 8.70 -17.20
CA SER A 83 -7.46 7.82 -18.08
C SER A 83 -6.92 6.39 -18.03
N VAL A 84 -7.84 5.42 -18.05
CA VAL A 84 -7.54 3.98 -18.19
C VAL A 84 -6.69 3.67 -19.43
N ILE A 85 -6.78 4.47 -20.50
CA ILE A 85 -5.98 4.29 -21.72
C ILE A 85 -4.47 4.41 -21.42
N HIS A 86 -4.11 5.19 -20.40
CA HIS A 86 -2.71 5.38 -19.98
C HIS A 86 -2.30 4.51 -18.79
N GLY A 87 -3.19 3.60 -18.34
CA GLY A 87 -2.97 2.81 -17.13
C GLY A 87 -3.24 3.58 -15.84
N ASP A 88 -3.83 4.78 -15.94
CA ASP A 88 -4.15 5.63 -14.79
C ASP A 88 -5.65 5.53 -14.41
N GLY A 89 -6.15 4.29 -14.41
CA GLY A 89 -7.54 3.97 -14.09
C GLY A 89 -7.86 4.03 -12.60
N PRO A 90 -9.00 3.49 -12.17
CA PRO A 90 -9.31 3.28 -10.76
C PRO A 90 -8.32 2.31 -10.11
N GLN A 91 -7.90 2.63 -8.89
CA GLN A 91 -7.12 1.75 -8.01
C GLN A 91 -7.87 1.59 -6.69
N TYR A 92 -8.19 0.35 -6.36
CA TYR A 92 -8.86 -0.02 -5.12
C TYR A 92 -7.83 -0.52 -4.11
N VAL A 93 -7.88 0.02 -2.91
CA VAL A 93 -6.94 -0.31 -1.83
C VAL A 93 -7.73 -0.59 -0.57
N THR A 94 -7.56 -1.80 -0.04
CA THR A 94 -8.08 -2.19 1.27
C THR A 94 -7.21 -1.59 2.38
N VAL A 95 -7.83 -1.05 3.41
CA VAL A 95 -7.18 -0.45 4.58
C VAL A 95 -7.22 -1.46 5.72
N ASP A 96 -6.07 -2.10 5.98
CA ASP A 96 -5.91 -3.09 7.04
C ASP A 96 -4.68 -2.76 7.92
N PRO A 97 -4.86 -2.42 9.21
CA PRO A 97 -6.14 -2.34 9.93
C PRO A 97 -6.98 -1.12 9.48
N PRO A 98 -8.32 -1.17 9.59
CA PRO A 98 -9.17 -0.01 9.32
C PRO A 98 -8.80 1.19 10.21
N THR A 99 -8.71 2.38 9.61
CA THR A 99 -8.31 3.62 10.31
C THR A 99 -9.29 4.75 10.08
N GLN A 100 -9.34 5.72 11.00
CA GLN A 100 -10.22 6.89 10.84
C GLN A 100 -9.72 7.85 9.75
N THR A 101 -8.40 7.97 9.59
CA THR A 101 -7.77 8.80 8.56
C THR A 101 -6.81 7.98 7.69
N VAL A 102 -6.75 8.31 6.41
CA VAL A 102 -5.86 7.67 5.43
C VAL A 102 -5.33 8.73 4.47
N VAL A 103 -4.04 8.64 4.14
CA VAL A 103 -3.44 9.41 3.06
C VAL A 103 -3.54 8.58 1.77
N ILE A 104 -4.31 9.08 0.80
CA ILE A 104 -4.50 8.41 -0.49
C ILE A 104 -3.55 8.97 -1.54
N GLN A 105 -3.12 8.11 -2.45
CA GLN A 105 -2.29 8.43 -3.61
C GLN A 105 -2.51 7.35 -4.68
N HIS A 106 -2.53 7.75 -5.95
CA HIS A 106 -2.51 6.81 -7.07
C HIS A 106 -1.07 6.43 -7.43
N GLU A 107 -0.78 5.15 -7.70
CA GLU A 107 0.58 4.65 -7.96
C GLU A 107 1.29 5.33 -9.14
N SER A 108 0.52 5.91 -10.07
CA SER A 108 1.06 6.70 -11.20
C SER A 108 1.83 7.95 -10.77
N GLY A 109 1.58 8.47 -9.55
CA GLY A 109 2.08 9.77 -9.09
C GLY A 109 1.48 11.00 -9.79
N LYS A 110 0.41 10.84 -10.59
CA LYS A 110 -0.33 11.93 -11.24
C LYS A 110 -1.33 12.58 -10.29
N ASP A 111 -1.88 13.71 -10.74
CA ASP A 111 -2.95 14.44 -10.06
C ASP A 111 -4.18 13.54 -9.90
N ILE A 112 -4.72 13.48 -8.69
CA ILE A 112 -5.95 12.75 -8.38
C ILE A 112 -7.11 13.48 -9.05
N SER A 113 -7.90 12.76 -9.87
CA SER A 113 -9.09 13.31 -10.52
C SER A 113 -10.31 13.18 -9.62
N HIS A 114 -10.51 11.99 -9.04
CA HIS A 114 -11.58 11.71 -8.11
C HIS A 114 -11.27 10.49 -7.25
N TYR A 115 -12.01 10.36 -6.15
CA TYR A 115 -11.91 9.23 -5.24
C TYR A 115 -13.28 8.89 -4.64
N SER A 116 -13.35 7.73 -4.00
CA SER A 116 -14.45 7.29 -3.16
C SER A 116 -13.92 6.35 -2.08
N PHE A 117 -14.65 6.15 -0.98
CA PHE A 117 -14.24 5.25 0.08
C PHE A 117 -15.43 4.57 0.77
N SER A 118 -15.17 3.37 1.29
CA SER A 118 -16.08 2.61 2.13
C SER A 118 -15.69 2.77 3.59
N PHE A 119 -16.69 2.79 4.46
CA PHE A 119 -16.46 2.95 5.89
C PHE A 119 -17.42 2.07 6.70
N GLU A 120 -16.91 1.57 7.82
CA GLU A 120 -17.66 0.73 8.75
C GLU A 120 -17.63 1.33 10.15
N LEU A 121 -18.54 0.90 11.02
CA LEU A 121 -18.54 1.34 12.41
C LEU A 121 -17.20 1.00 13.06
N ALA A 122 -16.60 1.98 13.73
CA ALA A 122 -15.37 1.77 14.46
C ALA A 122 -15.60 0.64 15.48
N PRO A 123 -14.66 -0.33 15.60
CA PRO A 123 -14.79 -1.37 16.58
C PRO A 123 -14.88 -0.73 17.96
N THR A 124 -15.97 -0.99 18.68
CA THR A 124 -16.09 -0.60 20.07
C THR A 124 -15.06 -1.40 20.84
N THR A 125 -13.95 -0.77 21.23
CA THR A 125 -13.06 -1.39 22.21
C THR A 125 -13.89 -1.63 23.46
N PRO A 126 -13.93 -2.87 23.98
CA PRO A 126 -14.53 -3.11 25.28
C PRO A 126 -13.91 -2.11 26.28
N PRO A 127 -14.68 -1.56 27.22
CA PRO A 127 -14.13 -0.69 28.24
C PRO A 127 -12.94 -1.41 28.86
N THR A 128 -11.75 -0.84 28.69
CA THR A 128 -10.56 -1.39 29.33
C THR A 128 -10.77 -1.16 30.81
N THR A 129 -11.07 -2.22 31.58
CA THR A 129 -11.09 -2.14 33.04
C THR A 129 -9.76 -1.52 33.45
N PRO A 130 -9.77 -0.37 34.16
CA PRO A 130 -8.54 0.23 34.63
C PRO A 130 -7.68 -0.84 35.31
N PRO A 131 -6.37 -0.91 35.05
CA PRO A 131 -5.51 -1.83 35.77
C PRO A 131 -5.74 -1.61 37.26
N ALA A 132 -6.05 -2.68 37.99
CA ALA A 132 -6.19 -2.62 39.43
C ALA A 132 -4.94 -1.92 39.98
N SER A 133 -5.13 -0.81 40.69
CA SER A 133 -4.04 -0.06 41.28
C SER A 133 -3.24 -1.01 42.16
N THR A 134 -2.04 -1.40 41.73
CA THR A 134 -1.12 -2.15 42.57
C THR A 134 -0.84 -1.29 43.81
N PRO A 135 -1.09 -1.81 45.04
CA PRO A 135 -0.78 -1.07 46.26
C PRO A 135 0.68 -0.61 46.24
N PRO A 136 1.00 0.60 46.74
CA PRO A 136 2.36 1.07 46.86
C PRO A 136 3.22 0.01 47.56
N ALA A 137 4.31 -0.42 46.92
CA ALA A 137 5.29 -1.28 47.56
C ALA A 137 5.89 -0.52 48.76
N THR A 138 5.66 -1.03 49.97
CA THR A 138 6.36 -0.57 51.18
C THR A 138 7.86 -0.72 50.98
N THR A 139 8.56 0.41 50.87
CA THR A 139 10.02 0.46 50.75
C THR A 139 10.65 -0.08 52.05
N PRO A 140 11.57 -1.06 51.99
CA PRO A 140 12.37 -1.45 53.14
C PRO A 140 13.25 -0.29 53.64
N PRO A 141 13.57 -0.19 54.94
CA PRO A 141 14.41 0.87 55.49
C PRO A 141 15.80 0.90 54.83
N ALA A 142 16.25 2.11 54.48
CA ALA A 142 17.58 2.35 53.95
C ALA A 142 18.67 2.03 54.99
N THR A 143 19.57 1.11 54.66
CA THR A 143 20.83 0.90 55.39
C THR A 143 21.83 1.97 54.98
N THR A 144 22.14 2.85 55.93
CA THR A 144 23.19 3.88 55.85
C THR A 144 24.58 3.27 55.76
N PRO A 145 25.39 3.58 54.74
CA PRO A 145 26.85 3.42 54.80
C PRO A 145 27.49 4.75 55.23
N ALA A 146 28.27 4.69 56.31
CA ALA A 146 29.19 5.74 56.71
C ALA A 146 30.45 5.73 55.81
N GLY A 147 31.01 6.90 55.50
CA GLY A 147 32.39 6.98 55.05
C GLY A 147 32.77 8.12 54.10
N THR A 148 32.94 9.31 54.68
CA THR A 148 33.98 10.33 54.40
C THR A 148 35.11 9.96 53.43
N THR A 149 35.37 10.80 52.41
CA THR A 149 36.57 11.69 52.36
C THR A 149 36.57 12.61 51.13
N THR A 150 36.82 13.88 51.40
CA THR A 150 37.17 14.98 50.48
C THR A 150 38.65 14.89 50.06
N PRO A 151 39.02 15.24 48.82
CA PRO A 151 39.75 16.51 48.58
C PRO A 151 39.17 17.25 47.36
N THR A 152 38.86 18.54 47.46
CA THR A 152 39.79 19.67 47.36
C THR A 152 40.52 19.75 46.02
N GLY A 153 40.06 20.68 45.17
CA GLY A 153 40.98 21.54 44.42
C GLY A 153 40.81 21.56 42.90
N GLY A 154 40.29 22.68 42.40
CA GLY A 154 40.94 23.37 41.28
C GLY A 154 40.16 23.48 39.97
N GLY A 155 39.46 24.61 39.80
CA GLY A 155 39.71 25.46 38.63
C GLY A 155 38.76 25.33 37.43
N THR A 156 38.07 26.45 37.17
CA THR A 156 37.60 26.93 35.85
C THR A 156 36.63 26.00 35.12
N GLY A 157 35.30 26.17 35.22
CA GLY A 157 34.63 27.41 34.87
C GLY A 157 34.64 27.63 33.36
N LEU A 158 33.92 26.79 32.61
CA LEU A 158 33.39 27.08 31.28
C LEU A 158 32.03 26.38 31.14
N ALA A 159 30.99 27.20 31.23
CA ALA A 159 29.60 27.03 30.79
C ALA A 159 29.16 25.63 30.33
N GLU A 160 28.36 24.98 31.19
CA GLU A 160 26.91 24.88 30.97
C GLU A 160 26.42 25.08 29.52
N THR A 161 26.46 24.00 28.75
CA THR A 161 25.35 23.66 27.84
C THR A 161 24.99 22.21 28.10
N GLY A 162 23.91 22.00 28.86
CA GLY A 162 23.28 20.70 29.00
C GLY A 162 22.81 20.19 27.65
N PHE A 163 23.61 19.31 27.05
CA PHE A 163 23.18 18.40 26.00
C PHE A 163 23.24 16.99 26.59
N ASP A 164 22.17 16.58 27.26
CA ASP A 164 21.81 15.16 27.42
C ASP A 164 21.36 14.59 26.06
N GLY A 165 22.24 14.69 25.07
CA GLY A 165 22.07 14.21 23.70
C GLY A 165 22.76 12.86 23.45
N ALA A 166 23.07 12.10 24.51
CA ALA A 166 23.77 10.83 24.44
C ALA A 166 22.96 9.67 23.80
N TRP A 167 21.79 9.96 23.21
CA TRP A 167 20.99 9.00 22.43
C TRP A 167 21.11 9.16 20.90
N LEU A 168 21.84 10.16 20.40
CA LEU A 168 22.01 10.40 18.95
C LEU A 168 23.27 9.77 18.34
N LEU A 169 24.07 9.02 19.12
CA LEU A 169 25.26 8.33 18.59
C LEU A 169 24.99 6.92 18.05
N PHE A 170 23.73 6.46 17.99
CA PHE A 170 23.37 5.18 17.36
C PHE A 170 22.60 5.30 16.02
N ALA A 171 22.28 6.51 15.55
CA ALA A 171 21.55 6.74 14.29
C ALA A 171 22.44 7.18 13.13
N GLY A 172 23.74 6.87 13.15
CA GLY A 172 24.69 7.39 12.17
C GLY A 172 25.81 6.42 11.81
N LEU A 173 25.48 5.22 11.29
CA LEU A 173 26.41 4.35 10.53
C LEU A 173 25.70 3.10 9.92
N GLY A 174 24.47 3.26 9.41
CA GLY A 174 23.71 2.16 8.77
C GLY A 174 23.29 2.44 7.32
N ALA A 175 23.73 3.56 6.75
CA ALA A 175 23.57 3.85 5.33
C ALA A 175 24.89 3.48 4.63
N ILE A 176 24.87 2.42 3.81
CA ILE A 176 25.73 2.06 2.67
C ILE A 176 25.71 0.52 2.57
N ALA A 177 24.77 -0.07 1.81
CA ALA A 177 24.92 -1.41 1.19
C ALA A 177 23.72 -1.92 0.37
N ILE A 178 22.53 -1.30 0.36
CA ILE A 178 21.34 -1.87 -0.33
C ILE A 178 20.80 -0.95 -1.44
N GLY A 179 21.70 -0.18 -2.08
CA GLY A 179 21.34 0.80 -3.12
C GLY A 179 21.64 0.38 -4.57
N SER A 180 22.11 -0.84 -4.83
CA SER A 180 22.67 -1.21 -6.14
C SER A 180 21.95 -2.33 -6.91
N LEU A 181 20.85 -2.90 -6.41
CA LEU A 181 20.20 -4.05 -7.08
C LEU A 181 18.92 -3.72 -7.88
N VAL A 182 18.27 -2.58 -7.66
CA VAL A 182 16.98 -2.27 -8.33
C VAL A 182 17.13 -1.43 -9.61
N VAL A 183 18.30 -0.83 -9.85
CA VAL A 183 18.53 -0.01 -11.08
C VAL A 183 18.95 -0.85 -12.29
N GLY A 184 19.37 -2.11 -12.10
CA GLY A 184 19.84 -2.98 -13.18
C GLY A 184 18.74 -3.49 -14.13
N GLU A 185 17.53 -3.71 -13.66
CA GLU A 185 16.48 -4.34 -14.49
C GLU A 185 15.80 -3.39 -15.48
N ARG A 186 15.76 -2.09 -15.21
CA ARG A 186 15.09 -1.14 -16.13
C ARG A 186 15.90 -0.81 -17.39
N LEU A 187 17.21 -1.14 -17.45
CA LEU A 187 18.03 -0.94 -18.65
C LEU A 187 18.03 -2.13 -19.62
N ALA A 188 17.70 -3.35 -19.17
CA ALA A 188 17.67 -4.53 -20.05
C ALA A 188 16.41 -4.58 -20.94
N VAL A 189 15.29 -4.00 -20.50
CA VAL A 189 14.01 -4.03 -21.23
C VAL A 189 13.99 -3.06 -22.42
N ARG A 190 14.75 -1.95 -22.38
CA ARG A 190 14.82 -1.00 -23.52
C ARG A 190 15.59 -1.53 -24.72
N ARG A 191 16.46 -2.54 -24.57
CA ARG A 191 17.27 -3.07 -25.69
C ARG A 191 16.57 -4.11 -26.56
N ARG A 192 15.41 -4.64 -26.15
CA ARG A 192 14.67 -5.67 -26.91
C ARG A 192 13.53 -5.13 -27.79
N ARG A 193 13.32 -3.82 -27.86
CA ARG A 193 12.26 -3.20 -28.69
C ARG A 193 12.80 -2.35 -29.84
N GLY A 194 14.05 -2.57 -30.24
CA GLY A 194 14.73 -1.76 -31.27
C GLY A 194 15.58 -2.58 -32.24
N VAL A 195 15.07 -3.72 -32.72
CA VAL A 195 15.45 -4.38 -33.98
C VAL A 195 14.19 -5.00 -34.57
#